data_AF-A0A4R0IHK5-F1
#
_entry.id   AF-A0A4R0IHK5-F1
#
_cell.length_a   1.000
_cell.length_b   1.000
_cell.length_c   1.000
_cell.angle_alpha   90.00
_cell.angle_beta   90.00
_cell.angle_gamma   90.00
#
_symmetry.space_group_name_H-M   'P 1'
#
loop_
_entity.id
_entity.type
_entity.pdbx_description
1 polymer ?
#
loop_
_entity_poly.entity_id
_entity_poly.type
_entity_poly.pdbx_seq_one_letter_code
_entity_poly.pdbx_strand_id
1 'polypeptide(L)' 'METPEFDEWVGQRGAALLRFAYLLTRDHARAEEAVQDALIAAYSRWTRICRGQDPEAYIRRSIVNADIGTAEAKR' A
#
# COMPACT_ATOMS: atom_id res chain seq x y z
N MET A 1 5.76 -7.11 21.72
CA MET A 1 4.55 -6.68 21.01
C MET A 1 4.38 -7.61 19.83
N GLU A 2 3.31 -8.39 19.81
CA GLU A 2 3.00 -9.31 18.71
C GLU A 2 2.82 -8.49 17.43
N THR A 3 3.41 -8.95 16.33
CA THR A 3 3.23 -8.27 15.03
C THR A 3 1.87 -8.72 14.50
N PRO A 4 0.92 -7.80 14.20
CA PRO A 4 -0.38 -8.21 13.66
C PRO A 4 -0.17 -9.02 12.38
N GLU A 5 -0.99 -10.05 12.17
CA GLU A 5 -0.92 -10.78 10.90
C GLU A 5 -1.25 -9.86 9.74
N PHE A 6 -0.53 -10.03 8.63
CA PHE A 6 -0.64 -9.14 7.47
C PHE A 6 -2.07 -9.15 6.93
N ASP A 7 -2.65 -10.34 6.76
CA ASP A 7 -3.97 -10.53 6.20
C ASP A 7 -5.07 -9.88 7.06
N GLU A 8 -4.94 -9.99 8.38
CA GLU A 8 -5.87 -9.35 9.32
C GLU A 8 -5.78 -7.82 9.21
N TRP A 9 -4.56 -7.28 9.18
CA TRP A 9 -4.35 -5.84 9.06
C TRP A 9 -4.89 -5.29 7.74
N VAL A 10 -4.65 -6.02 6.63
CA VAL A 10 -5.16 -5.67 5.30
C VAL A 10 -6.68 -5.79 5.25
N GLY A 11 -7.27 -6.83 5.85
CA GLY A 11 -8.73 -6.99 5.92
C GLY A 11 -9.44 -5.82 6.58
N GLN A 12 -8.81 -5.20 7.59
CA GLN A 12 -9.37 -4.03 8.28
C GLN A 12 -9.18 -2.71 7.52
N ARG A 13 -8.10 -2.56 6.74
CA ARG A 13 -7.67 -1.26 6.19
C ARG A 13 -7.70 -1.17 4.67
N GLY A 14 -7.80 -2.28 3.95
CA GLY A 14 -7.74 -2.35 2.49
C GLY A 14 -8.75 -1.43 1.80
N ALA A 15 -9.99 -1.41 2.28
CA ALA A 15 -11.03 -0.52 1.73
C ALA A 15 -10.71 0.97 1.91
N ALA A 16 -10.07 1.36 3.02
CA ALA A 16 -9.65 2.74 3.25
C ALA A 16 -8.47 3.13 2.36
N LEU A 17 -7.51 2.22 2.17
CA LEU A 17 -6.38 2.40 1.26
C LEU A 17 -6.84 2.53 -0.20
N LEU A 18 -7.83 1.75 -0.62
CA LEU A 18 -8.41 1.84 -1.97
C LEU A 18 -9.13 3.17 -2.20
N ARG A 19 -9.91 3.64 -1.22
CA ARG A 19 -10.51 4.99 -1.28
C ARG A 19 -9.45 6.08 -1.35
N PHE A 20 -8.37 5.95 -0.57
CA PHE A 20 -7.25 6.88 -0.61
C PHE A 20 -6.60 6.91 -2.00
N ALA A 21 -6.26 5.75 -2.56
CA ALA A 21 -5.67 5.65 -3.89
C ALA A 21 -6.61 6.23 -4.97
N TYR A 22 -7.90 5.94 -4.90
CA TYR A 22 -8.89 6.50 -5.84
C TYR A 22 -8.97 8.03 -5.81
N LEU A 23 -8.81 8.65 -4.66
CA LEU A 23 -8.80 10.12 -4.56
C LEU A 23 -7.58 10.74 -5.27
N LEU A 24 -6.46 10.01 -5.34
CA LEU A 24 -5.25 10.43 -6.03
C LEU A 24 -5.35 10.20 -7.55
N THR A 25 -5.80 9.01 -7.96
CA THR A 25 -5.78 8.59 -9.37
C THR A 25 -7.01 9.03 -10.16
N ARG A 26 -8.16 9.21 -9.48
CA ARG A 26 -9.50 9.36 -10.09
C ARG A 26 -9.87 8.25 -11.08
N ASP A 27 -9.20 7.09 -10.96
CA ASP A 27 -9.35 5.93 -11.82
C ASP A 27 -9.30 4.67 -10.93
N HIS A 28 -10.33 3.83 -11.04
CA HIS A 28 -10.46 2.62 -10.23
C HIS A 28 -9.36 1.59 -10.52
N ALA A 29 -9.05 1.34 -11.79
CA ALA A 29 -8.04 0.36 -12.17
C ALA A 29 -6.65 0.79 -11.70
N ARG A 30 -6.31 2.07 -11.87
CA ARG A 30 -5.04 2.62 -11.37
C ARG A 30 -4.96 2.61 -9.84
N ALA A 31 -6.08 2.89 -9.16
CA ALA A 31 -6.14 2.84 -7.70
C ALA A 31 -5.90 1.41 -7.18
N GLU A 32 -6.52 0.41 -7.81
CA GLU A 32 -6.32 -0.99 -7.47
C GLU A 32 -4.88 -1.44 -7.71
N GLU A 33 -4.29 -1.10 -8.86
CA GLU A 33 -2.90 -1.42 -9.18
C GLU A 33 -1.93 -0.83 -8.15
N ALA A 34 -2.07 0.46 -7.82
CA ALA A 34 -1.21 1.14 -6.85
C ALA A 34 -1.31 0.53 -5.43
N VAL A 35 -2.52 0.14 -5.01
CA VAL A 35 -2.72 -0.54 -3.71
C VAL A 35 -2.13 -1.94 -3.74
N GLN A 36 -2.33 -2.71 -4.81
CA GLN A 36 -1.77 -4.05 -4.94
C GLN A 36 -0.24 -4.01 -4.88
N ASP A 37 0.41 -3.14 -5.65
CA ASP A 37 1.87 -3.01 -5.64
C ASP A 37 2.41 -2.64 -4.26
N ALA A 38 1.74 -1.71 -3.58
CA ALA A 38 2.12 -1.30 -2.23
C ALA A 38 2.00 -2.44 -1.21
N LEU A 39 0.92 -3.23 -1.29
CA LEU A 39 0.69 -4.39 -0.41
C LEU A 39 1.67 -5.52 -0.69
N ILE A 40 1.97 -5.81 -1.97
CA ILE A 40 2.99 -6.80 -2.37
C ILE A 40 4.36 -6.41 -1.82
N ALA A 41 4.76 -5.13 -1.96
CA ALA A 41 6.03 -4.64 -1.44
C ALA A 41 6.11 -4.71 0.10
N ALA A 42 4.98 -4.47 0.78
CA ALA A 42 4.86 -4.53 2.23
C ALA A 42 4.90 -5.98 2.75
N TYR A 43 4.24 -6.93 2.08
CA TYR A 43 4.16 -8.33 2.50
C TYR A 43 5.53 -8.94 2.79
N SER A 44 6.49 -8.81 1.86
CA SER A 44 7.84 -9.37 2.03
C SER A 44 8.65 -8.75 3.18
N ARG A 45 8.23 -7.58 3.69
CA ARG A 45 8.95 -6.81 4.71
C ARG A 45 8.09 -6.54 5.95
N TRP A 46 6.94 -7.20 6.07
CA TRP A 46 5.89 -6.85 7.01
C TRP A 46 6.38 -6.76 8.46
N THR A 47 7.05 -7.82 8.94
CA THR A 47 7.60 -7.87 10.29
C THR A 47 8.62 -6.76 10.56
N ARG A 48 9.39 -6.35 9.54
CA ARG A 48 10.36 -5.26 9.67
C ARG A 48 9.67 -3.90 9.74
N ILE A 49 8.63 -3.71 8.90
CA ILE A 49 7.84 -2.48 8.87
C ILE A 49 7.18 -2.28 10.23
N CYS A 50 6.42 -3.25 10.73
CA CYS A 50 5.70 -3.15 12.01
C CYS A 50 6.61 -2.89 13.21
N ARG A 51 7.88 -3.33 13.17
CA ARG A 51 8.84 -3.09 14.25
C ARG A 51 9.56 -1.75 14.14
N GLY A 52 9.66 -1.19 12.94
CA GLY A 52 10.50 -0.01 12.67
C GLY A 52 9.72 1.28 12.38
N GLN A 53 8.47 1.19 11.94
CA GLN A 53 7.64 2.33 11.56
C GLN A 53 6.15 1.98 11.58
N ASP A 54 5.30 2.99 11.39
CA ASP A 54 3.87 2.78 11.18
C ASP A 54 3.59 2.13 9.81
N PRO A 55 2.98 0.94 9.76
CA PRO A 55 2.62 0.28 8.50
C PRO A 55 1.67 1.09 7.62
N GLU A 56 0.75 1.86 8.21
CA GLU A 56 -0.21 2.64 7.44
C GLU A 56 0.49 3.78 6.69
N ALA A 57 1.36 4.52 7.39
CA ALA A 57 2.20 5.55 6.78
C ALA A 57 3.10 4.98 5.66
N TYR A 58 3.71 3.80 5.89
CA TYR A 58 4.54 3.16 4.87
C TYR A 58 3.73 2.82 3.60
N ILE A 59 2.57 2.18 3.76
CA ILE A 59 1.75 1.75 2.63
C ILE A 59 1.19 2.95 1.88
N ARG A 60 0.69 3.99 2.57
CA ARG A 60 0.22 5.22 1.91
C ARG A 60 1.33 5.90 1.10
N ARG A 61 2.56 5.93 1.63
CA ARG A 61 3.73 6.43 0.88
C ARG A 61 4.03 5.57 -0.34
N SER A 62 3.99 4.25 -0.21
CA SER A 62 4.19 3.33 -1.32
C SER A 62 3.12 3.48 -2.40
N ILE A 63 1.85 3.70 -2.04
CA ILE A 63 0.75 3.99 -2.99
C ILE A 63 1.05 5.27 -3.79
N VAL A 64 1.43 6.35 -3.10
CA VAL A 64 1.79 7.61 -3.76
C VAL A 64 3.00 7.43 -4.69
N ASN A 65 4.01 6.69 -4.24
CA ASN A 65 5.18 6.38 -5.07
C ASN A 65 4.85 5.48 -6.26
N ALA A 66 3.91 4.55 -6.12
CA ALA A 66 3.45 3.69 -7.21
C ALA A 66 2.73 4.53 -8.28
N ASP A 67 1.91 5.50 -7.88
CA ASP A 67 1.26 6.41 -8.82
C ASP A 67 2.24 7.38 -9.52
N ILE A 68 3.19 7.95 -8.78
CA ILE A 68 4.18 8.91 -9.32
C ILE A 68 5.29 8.19 -10.12
N GLY A 69 5.74 7.02 -9.67
CA GLY A 69 6.92 6.31 -10.19
C GLY A 69 6.66 5.37 -11.36
N THR A 70 5.40 5.01 -11.63
CA THR A 70 5.05 4.14 -12.78
C THR A 70 4.94 4.91 -14.11
N ALA A 71 5.00 6.24 -14.09
CA ALA A 71 5.15 7.01 -15.32
C ALA A 71 6.51 6.76 -16.03
N GLU A 72 7.53 6.28 -15.32
CA GLU A 72 8.88 6.10 -15.89
C GLU A 72 9.40 4.65 -15.94
N ALA A 73 8.84 3.71 -15.19
CA ALA A 73 9.41 2.35 -15.06
C ALA A 73 8.77 1.26 -15.94
N LYS A 74 7.85 1.61 -16.85
CA LYS A 74 7.22 0.67 -17.81
C LYS A 74 7.39 1.15 -19.27
N ARG A 75 8.61 1.56 -19.63
CA ARG A 75 9.08 1.75 -21.01
C ARG A 75 10.24 0.81 -21.31
#